data_AF-A0A1Y1S1B8-F1
#
_entry.id   AF-A0A1Y1S1B8-F1
#
_cell.length_a   1.000
_cell.length_b   1.000
_cell.length_c   1.000
_cell.angle_alpha   90.00
_cell.angle_beta   90.00
_cell.angle_gamma   90.00
#
_symmetry.space_group_name_H-M   'P 1'
#
loop_
_entity.id
_entity.type
_entity.pdbx_description
1 polymer ?
#
loop_
_entity_poly.entity_id
_entity_poly.type
_entity_poly.pdbx_seq_one_letter_code
_entity_poly.pdbx_strand_id
1 'polypeptide(L)'
;MMIKHLSPEVFPSRSLFRFYLVTEYLFIFCLLAHLLLLMLFLGLGVYPMAMFNGLSLAVFSFCLFLTKRGYHYSAFFLGTTEIIVHSFLSALFLGLGPGFHLFILTLGPCMFLLPFTSDLGKWLLMLGTIIAFTALRFFFADYSAPYVLSIDLENLFFTINIIVVVFSLSLLSYYFSRASWAAETYISHLSQVDPLTGCLNRRGMEEVLANERVHNSISNASLGLLMCDIDDFKKVNDSYGHSFGDQVLKETVLRMSTALRLTDQIGRWGGEENS
;
A
#
# COMPACT_ATOMS: atom_id res chain seq x y z
N MET A 1 -9.32 17.50 0.92
CA MET A 1 -10.53 16.98 1.60
C MET A 1 -10.73 15.46 1.46
N MET A 2 -9.80 14.67 0.90
CA MET A 2 -10.07 13.29 0.45
C MET A 2 -9.50 12.14 1.30
N ILE A 3 -8.97 12.37 2.51
CA ILE A 3 -8.23 11.34 3.28
C ILE A 3 -8.98 10.85 4.53
N LYS A 4 -10.10 11.49 4.94
CA LYS A 4 -10.74 11.19 6.23
C LYS A 4 -11.77 10.04 6.25
N HIS A 5 -12.04 9.37 5.13
CA HIS A 5 -13.14 8.38 5.05
C HIS A 5 -12.74 6.97 4.58
N LEU A 6 -11.47 6.69 4.33
CA LEU A 6 -11.02 5.36 3.91
C LEU A 6 -10.45 4.62 5.12
N SER A 7 -11.32 4.14 6.02
CA SER A 7 -10.92 3.20 7.07
C SER A 7 -10.72 1.81 6.45
N PRO A 8 -9.77 0.99 6.95
CA PRO A 8 -9.60 -0.40 6.51
C PRO A 8 -10.87 -1.25 6.58
N GLU A 9 -11.84 -0.83 7.40
CA GLU A 9 -13.14 -1.46 7.63
C GLU A 9 -14.05 -1.53 6.39
N VAL A 10 -13.91 -0.57 5.46
CA VAL A 10 -14.78 -0.51 4.27
C VAL A 10 -14.33 -1.50 3.19
N PHE A 11 -13.09 -2.02 3.28
CA PHE A 11 -12.52 -2.89 2.25
C PHE A 11 -12.61 -4.37 2.66
N PRO A 12 -13.04 -5.26 1.75
CA PRO A 12 -13.15 -6.69 2.04
C PRO A 12 -11.80 -7.39 2.30
N SER A 13 -10.65 -6.76 1.98
CA SER A 13 -9.33 -7.30 2.32
C SER A 13 -8.24 -6.22 2.39
N ARG A 14 -7.20 -6.47 3.19
CA ARG A 14 -6.00 -5.60 3.31
C ARG A 14 -5.23 -5.46 2.00
N SER A 15 -5.21 -6.50 1.17
CA SER A 15 -4.54 -6.46 -0.12
C SER A 15 -5.29 -5.53 -1.09
N LEU A 16 -6.63 -5.54 -1.05
CA LEU A 16 -7.45 -4.66 -1.87
C LEU A 16 -7.34 -3.19 -1.44
N PHE A 17 -7.32 -2.91 -0.13
CA PHE A 17 -7.10 -1.55 0.39
C PHE A 17 -5.75 -0.98 -0.07
N ARG A 18 -4.67 -1.76 0.06
CA ARG A 18 -3.33 -1.37 -0.39
C ARG A 18 -3.30 -1.11 -1.89
N PHE A 19 -3.87 -2.04 -2.67
CA PHE A 19 -3.97 -1.90 -4.12
C PHE A 19 -4.72 -0.63 -4.53
N TYR A 20 -5.87 -0.37 -3.91
CA TYR A 20 -6.67 0.84 -4.14
C TYR A 20 -5.87 2.12 -3.89
N LEU A 21 -5.30 2.25 -2.69
CA LEU A 21 -4.65 3.48 -2.28
C LEU A 21 -3.43 3.77 -3.16
N VAL A 22 -2.62 2.75 -3.44
CA VAL A 22 -1.44 2.88 -4.30
C VAL A 22 -1.82 3.24 -5.74
N THR A 23 -2.82 2.56 -6.32
CA THR A 23 -3.24 2.81 -7.71
C THR A 23 -3.87 4.20 -7.90
N GLU A 24 -4.63 4.70 -6.92
CA GLU A 24 -5.19 6.06 -6.97
C GLU A 24 -4.08 7.12 -7.07
N TYR A 25 -3.05 7.05 -6.22
CA TYR A 25 -1.93 7.99 -6.27
C TYR A 25 -1.10 7.86 -7.54
N LEU A 26 -0.89 6.64 -8.04
CA LEU A 26 -0.20 6.42 -9.31
C LEU A 26 -0.95 7.05 -10.48
N PHE A 27 -2.28 6.93 -10.54
CA PHE A 27 -3.06 7.56 -11.61
C PHE A 27 -3.06 9.09 -11.53
N ILE A 28 -3.08 9.67 -10.32
CA ILE A 28 -2.92 11.12 -10.15
C ILE A 28 -1.54 11.56 -10.68
N PHE A 29 -0.48 10.83 -10.32
CA PHE A 29 0.87 11.09 -10.83
C PHE A 29 0.94 11.00 -12.35
N CYS A 30 0.38 9.94 -12.96
CA CYS A 30 0.33 9.78 -14.41
C CYS A 30 -0.44 10.93 -15.09
N LEU A 31 -1.55 11.39 -14.51
CA LEU A 31 -2.33 12.50 -15.05
C LEU A 31 -1.53 13.81 -15.06
N LEU A 32 -0.80 14.09 -13.98
CA LEU A 32 0.09 15.26 -13.92
C LEU A 32 1.27 15.13 -14.90
N ALA A 33 1.86 13.95 -15.02
CA ALA A 33 2.95 13.70 -15.96
C ALA A 33 2.51 13.91 -17.42
N HIS A 34 1.34 13.38 -17.81
CA HIS A 34 0.81 13.55 -19.17
C HIS A 34 0.38 15.00 -19.46
N LEU A 35 -0.06 15.76 -18.46
CA LEU A 35 -0.33 17.19 -18.63
C LEU A 35 0.96 17.96 -18.96
N LEU A 36 2.05 17.65 -18.26
CA LEU A 36 3.36 18.24 -18.54
C LEU A 36 3.89 17.82 -19.91
N LEU A 37 3.79 16.53 -20.24
CA LEU A 37 4.20 15.99 -21.56
C LEU A 37 3.37 16.58 -22.70
N LEU A 38 2.07 16.81 -22.51
CA LEU A 38 1.22 17.50 -23.48
C LEU A 38 1.77 18.90 -23.81
N MET A 39 2.04 19.72 -22.78
CA MET A 39 2.59 21.08 -22.97
C MET A 39 3.96 21.03 -23.65
N LEU A 40 4.79 20.07 -23.26
CA LEU A 40 6.11 19.86 -23.82
C LEU A 40 6.06 19.48 -25.31
N PHE A 41 5.25 18.48 -25.69
CA PHE A 41 5.16 18.03 -27.08
C PHE A 41 4.53 19.09 -28.00
N LEU A 42 3.61 19.91 -27.48
CA LEU A 42 3.13 21.10 -28.20
C LEU A 42 4.26 22.10 -28.45
N GLY A 43 5.10 22.36 -27.44
CA GLY A 43 6.26 23.26 -27.56
C GLY A 43 7.34 22.74 -28.53
N LEU A 44 7.51 21.42 -28.62
CA LEU A 44 8.45 20.78 -29.55
C LEU A 44 7.88 20.55 -30.96
N GLY A 45 6.59 20.84 -31.18
CA GLY A 45 5.93 20.61 -32.48
C GLY A 45 5.66 19.12 -32.79
N VAL A 46 5.73 18.23 -31.80
CA VAL A 46 5.48 16.79 -31.95
C VAL A 46 3.99 16.51 -31.77
N TYR A 47 3.19 17.01 -32.72
CA TYR A 47 1.73 17.01 -32.60
C TYR A 47 1.07 15.63 -32.40
N PRO A 48 1.53 14.54 -33.05
CA PRO A 48 0.95 13.21 -32.80
C PRO A 48 1.06 12.79 -31.33
N MET A 49 2.19 13.08 -30.68
CA MET A 49 2.39 12.77 -29.26
C MET A 49 1.59 13.71 -28.36
N ALA A 50 1.46 14.98 -28.71
CA ALA A 50 0.59 15.91 -27.99
C ALA A 50 -0.88 15.44 -28.02
N MET A 51 -1.40 15.06 -29.19
CA MET A 51 -2.76 14.52 -29.32
C MET A 51 -2.95 13.26 -28.49
N PHE A 52 -1.99 12.33 -28.53
CA PHE A 52 -2.05 11.12 -27.73
C PHE A 52 -2.02 11.43 -26.23
N ASN A 53 -1.18 12.36 -25.76
CA ASN A 53 -1.17 12.78 -24.36
C ASN A 53 -2.51 13.42 -23.92
N GLY A 54 -3.19 14.14 -24.81
CA GLY A 54 -4.56 14.60 -24.58
C GLY A 54 -5.54 13.45 -24.36
N LEU A 55 -5.42 12.36 -25.14
CA LEU A 55 -6.17 11.13 -24.92
C LEU A 55 -5.78 10.45 -23.60
N SER A 56 -4.49 10.39 -23.27
CA SER A 56 -3.99 9.83 -22.01
C SER A 56 -4.60 10.54 -20.79
N LEU A 57 -4.75 11.86 -20.83
CA LEU A 57 -5.43 12.61 -19.76
C LEU A 57 -6.88 12.15 -19.56
N ALA A 58 -7.61 11.90 -20.65
CA ALA A 58 -8.96 11.33 -20.58
C ALA A 58 -8.95 9.91 -20.02
N VAL A 59 -7.99 9.08 -20.45
CA VAL A 59 -7.82 7.70 -19.97
C VAL A 59 -7.53 7.68 -18.46
N PHE A 60 -6.57 8.44 -17.94
CA PHE A 60 -6.26 8.46 -16.51
C PHE A 60 -7.38 9.07 -15.67
N SER A 61 -8.09 10.07 -16.20
CA SER A 61 -9.31 10.58 -15.56
C SER A 61 -10.38 9.50 -15.46
N PHE A 62 -10.54 8.69 -16.50
CA PHE A 62 -11.46 7.56 -16.51
C PHE A 62 -11.00 6.41 -15.60
N CYS A 63 -9.69 6.13 -15.50
CA CYS A 63 -9.13 5.18 -14.54
C CYS A 63 -9.44 5.61 -13.10
N LEU A 64 -9.28 6.89 -12.76
CA LEU A 64 -9.67 7.42 -11.44
C LEU A 64 -11.17 7.27 -11.19
N PHE A 65 -12.01 7.51 -12.20
CA PHE A 65 -13.45 7.29 -12.11
C PHE A 65 -13.81 5.81 -11.87
N LEU A 66 -13.21 4.88 -12.63
CA LEU A 66 -13.40 3.44 -12.46
C LEU A 66 -12.95 2.96 -11.08
N THR A 67 -11.80 3.45 -10.59
CA THR A 67 -11.28 3.17 -9.26
C THR A 67 -12.26 3.62 -8.18
N LYS A 68 -12.86 4.81 -8.29
CA LYS A 68 -13.90 5.27 -7.34
C LYS A 68 -15.20 4.45 -7.38
N ARG A 69 -15.46 3.73 -8.47
CA ARG A 69 -16.62 2.86 -8.66
C ARG A 69 -16.35 1.39 -8.30
N GLY A 70 -15.15 1.06 -7.82
CA GLY A 70 -14.77 -0.31 -7.44
C GLY A 70 -14.19 -1.15 -8.58
N TYR A 71 -14.08 -0.62 -9.80
CA TYR A 71 -13.54 -1.33 -10.97
C TYR A 71 -12.01 -1.24 -11.04
N HIS A 72 -11.32 -1.57 -9.94
CA HIS A 72 -9.87 -1.36 -9.80
C HIS A 72 -9.03 -2.14 -10.82
N TYR A 73 -9.45 -3.36 -11.16
CA TYR A 73 -8.76 -4.19 -12.15
C TYR A 73 -8.82 -3.61 -13.55
N SER A 74 -10.01 -3.21 -13.99
CA SER A 74 -10.21 -2.59 -15.30
C SER A 74 -9.44 -1.28 -15.39
N ALA A 75 -9.45 -0.45 -14.34
CA ALA A 75 -8.66 0.77 -14.28
C ALA A 75 -7.15 0.49 -14.38
N PHE A 76 -6.66 -0.52 -13.65
CA PHE A 76 -5.26 -0.92 -13.68
C PHE A 76 -4.81 -1.37 -15.06
N PHE A 77 -5.51 -2.33 -15.68
CA PHE A 77 -5.14 -2.82 -17.02
C PHE A 77 -5.28 -1.74 -18.09
N LEU A 78 -6.25 -0.84 -17.97
CA LEU A 78 -6.38 0.29 -18.89
C LEU A 78 -5.18 1.25 -18.75
N GLY A 79 -4.80 1.62 -17.52
CA GLY A 79 -3.65 2.48 -17.28
C GLY A 79 -2.31 1.86 -17.69
N THR A 80 -2.11 0.56 -17.47
CA THR A 80 -0.88 -0.13 -17.92
C THR A 80 -0.82 -0.24 -19.44
N THR A 81 -1.96 -0.49 -20.09
CA THR A 81 -2.06 -0.49 -21.56
C THR A 81 -1.71 0.89 -22.13
N GLU A 82 -2.22 1.94 -21.52
CA GLU A 82 -1.90 3.32 -21.90
C GLU A 82 -0.38 3.56 -21.86
N ILE A 83 0.29 3.23 -20.76
CA ILE A 83 1.73 3.45 -20.58
C ILE A 83 2.53 2.69 -21.66
N ILE A 84 2.15 1.44 -21.96
CA ILE A 84 2.80 0.65 -23.01
C ILE A 84 2.62 1.31 -24.38
N VAL A 85 1.40 1.75 -24.70
CA VAL A 85 1.12 2.42 -25.98
C VAL A 85 1.85 3.76 -26.07
N HIS A 86 1.88 4.56 -24.99
CA HIS A 86 2.64 5.80 -24.92
C HIS A 86 4.13 5.56 -25.18
N SER A 87 4.73 4.57 -24.51
CA SER A 87 6.14 4.21 -24.71
C SER A 87 6.43 3.74 -26.14
N PHE A 88 5.52 2.98 -26.75
CA PHE A 88 5.63 2.55 -28.15
C PHE A 88 5.52 3.72 -29.12
N LEU A 89 4.50 4.57 -28.99
CA LEU A 89 4.31 5.73 -29.87
C LEU A 89 5.45 6.74 -29.71
N SER A 90 5.95 6.94 -28.49
CA SER A 90 7.14 7.77 -28.27
C SER A 90 8.35 7.22 -29.03
N ALA A 91 8.58 5.90 -28.99
CA ALA A 91 9.65 5.28 -29.78
C ALA A 91 9.42 5.40 -31.29
N LEU A 92 8.17 5.28 -31.75
CA LEU A 92 7.81 5.43 -33.16
C LEU A 92 8.04 6.85 -33.70
N PHE A 93 7.75 7.88 -32.91
CA PHE A 93 7.85 9.27 -33.36
C PHE A 93 9.18 9.95 -33.04
N LEU A 94 9.83 9.59 -31.94
CA LEU A 94 11.03 10.25 -31.41
C LEU A 94 12.23 9.30 -31.25
N GLY A 95 12.06 8.00 -31.54
CA GLY A 95 13.10 7.01 -31.34
C GLY A 95 13.34 6.69 -29.86
N LEU A 96 14.40 5.93 -29.60
CA LEU A 96 14.74 5.49 -28.25
C LEU A 96 15.57 6.52 -27.46
N GLY A 97 16.20 7.49 -28.15
CA GLY A 97 17.13 8.47 -27.57
C GLY A 97 16.58 9.17 -26.32
N PRO A 98 15.37 9.78 -26.39
CA PRO A 98 14.77 10.47 -25.24
C PRO A 98 14.39 9.57 -24.04
N GLY A 99 14.40 8.24 -24.16
CA GLY A 99 14.19 7.34 -23.02
C GLY A 99 12.74 7.10 -22.57
N PHE A 100 11.71 7.47 -23.33
CA PHE A 100 10.30 7.24 -22.94
C PHE A 100 9.91 5.75 -22.79
N HIS A 101 10.67 4.83 -23.40
CA HIS A 101 10.49 3.40 -23.24
C HIS A 101 10.84 2.88 -21.84
N LEU A 102 11.61 3.66 -21.06
CA LEU A 102 11.95 3.32 -19.67
C LEU A 102 10.72 3.23 -18.75
N PHE A 103 9.60 3.89 -19.11
CA PHE A 103 8.37 3.84 -18.33
C PHE A 103 7.78 2.43 -18.22
N ILE A 104 8.04 1.53 -19.18
CA ILE A 104 7.62 0.13 -19.11
C ILE A 104 8.20 -0.57 -17.86
N LEU A 105 9.40 -0.18 -17.42
CA LEU A 105 10.06 -0.76 -16.24
C LEU A 105 9.30 -0.45 -14.93
N THR A 106 8.52 0.63 -14.91
CA THR A 106 7.69 0.98 -13.74
C THR A 106 6.50 0.03 -13.55
N LEU A 107 6.08 -0.65 -14.62
CA LEU A 107 4.92 -1.55 -14.61
C LEU A 107 5.23 -2.88 -13.90
N GLY A 108 6.47 -3.37 -13.98
CA GLY A 108 6.88 -4.65 -13.39
C GLY A 108 6.54 -4.76 -11.90
N PRO A 109 7.04 -3.85 -11.05
CA PRO A 109 6.70 -3.83 -9.62
C PRO A 109 5.20 -3.66 -9.35
N CYS A 110 4.47 -2.94 -10.21
CA CYS A 110 3.03 -2.76 -10.08
C CYS A 110 2.24 -4.07 -10.22
N MET A 111 2.76 -5.07 -10.96
CA MET A 111 2.10 -6.38 -11.10
C MET A 111 1.98 -7.12 -9.76
N PHE A 112 2.91 -6.88 -8.83
CA PHE A 112 2.90 -7.52 -7.51
C PHE A 112 1.83 -6.96 -6.57
N LEU A 113 1.19 -5.84 -6.93
CA LEU A 113 0.10 -5.26 -6.14
C LEU A 113 -1.25 -5.92 -6.40
N LEU A 114 -1.38 -6.74 -7.45
CA LEU A 114 -2.65 -7.34 -7.84
C LEU A 114 -3.13 -8.36 -6.76
N PRO A 115 -4.26 -8.10 -6.06
CA PRO A 115 -4.63 -8.85 -4.86
C PRO A 115 -5.13 -10.29 -5.13
N PHE A 116 -5.73 -10.55 -6.29
CA PHE A 116 -6.32 -11.84 -6.67
C PHE A 116 -5.60 -12.56 -7.83
N THR A 117 -4.39 -12.11 -8.17
CA THR A 117 -3.54 -12.82 -9.14
C THR A 117 -2.64 -13.80 -8.39
N SER A 118 -2.49 -15.02 -8.90
CA SER A 118 -1.56 -16.01 -8.35
C SER A 118 -0.12 -15.49 -8.40
N ASP A 119 0.75 -15.97 -7.52
CA ASP A 119 2.15 -15.52 -7.52
C ASP A 119 2.87 -15.85 -8.83
N LEU A 120 2.63 -17.04 -9.40
CA LEU A 120 3.09 -17.38 -10.76
C LEU A 120 2.56 -16.38 -11.80
N GLY A 121 1.27 -16.00 -11.73
CA GLY A 121 0.68 -15.02 -12.62
C GLY A 121 1.36 -13.64 -12.54
N LYS A 122 1.70 -13.17 -11.33
CA LYS A 122 2.42 -11.90 -11.13
C LYS A 122 3.81 -11.93 -11.76
N TRP A 123 4.55 -13.04 -11.57
CA TRP A 123 5.86 -13.24 -12.19
C TRP A 123 5.79 -13.30 -13.73
N LEU A 124 4.78 -13.97 -14.28
CA LEU A 124 4.56 -14.02 -15.74
C LEU A 124 4.23 -12.63 -16.30
N LEU A 125 3.39 -11.84 -15.62
CA LEU A 125 3.09 -10.46 -16.01
C LEU A 125 4.33 -9.57 -15.94
N MET A 126 5.13 -9.68 -14.87
CA MET A 126 6.42 -8.99 -14.75
C MET A 126 7.36 -9.37 -15.90
N LEU A 127 7.47 -10.67 -16.22
CA LEU A 127 8.27 -11.14 -17.35
C LEU A 127 7.77 -10.55 -18.67
N GLY A 128 6.46 -10.45 -18.86
CA GLY A 128 5.84 -9.77 -20.00
C GLY A 128 6.31 -8.33 -20.15
N THR A 129 6.44 -7.57 -19.06
CA THR A 129 6.97 -6.18 -19.10
C THR A 129 8.43 -6.12 -19.52
N ILE A 130 9.26 -7.08 -19.07
CA ILE A 130 10.68 -7.18 -19.47
C ILE A 130 10.79 -7.54 -20.96
N ILE A 131 9.99 -8.50 -21.42
CA ILE A 131 9.94 -8.90 -22.83
C ILE A 131 9.52 -7.71 -23.69
N ALA A 132 8.46 -6.98 -23.31
CA ALA A 132 7.99 -5.80 -24.03
C ALA A 132 9.08 -4.71 -24.12
N PHE A 133 9.75 -4.41 -23.01
CA PHE A 133 10.87 -3.46 -22.96
C PHE A 133 12.00 -3.88 -23.91
N THR A 134 12.39 -5.15 -23.85
CA THR A 134 13.49 -5.71 -24.64
C THR A 134 13.14 -5.75 -26.13
N ALA A 135 11.94 -6.20 -26.48
CA ALA A 135 11.45 -6.25 -27.85
C ALA A 135 11.42 -4.85 -28.48
N LEU A 136 10.97 -3.84 -27.73
CA LEU A 136 10.93 -2.46 -28.19
C LEU A 136 12.34 -1.89 -28.42
N ARG A 137 13.31 -2.22 -27.55
CA ARG A 137 14.73 -1.87 -27.75
C ARG A 137 15.30 -2.47 -29.02
N PHE A 138 15.04 -3.76 -29.29
CA PHE A 138 15.53 -4.43 -30.50
C PHE A 138 14.85 -3.90 -31.77
N PHE A 139 13.53 -3.72 -31.74
CA PHE A 139 12.77 -3.29 -32.91
C PHE A 139 13.13 -1.86 -33.36
N PHE A 140 13.44 -0.97 -32.42
CA PHE A 140 13.76 0.43 -32.70
C PHE A 140 15.26 0.75 -32.64
N ALA A 141 16.14 -0.25 -32.57
CA ALA A 141 17.60 -0.04 -32.44
C ALA A 141 18.19 0.79 -33.59
N ASP A 142 17.80 0.47 -34.83
CA ASP A 142 18.26 1.14 -36.05
C ASP A 142 17.16 1.99 -36.71
N TYR A 143 16.08 2.27 -35.97
CA TYR A 143 14.94 3.00 -36.50
C TYR A 143 15.21 4.51 -36.55
N SER A 144 14.99 5.12 -37.71
CA SER A 144 15.11 6.57 -37.91
C SER A 144 13.76 7.24 -37.68
N ALA A 145 13.64 7.95 -36.57
CA ALA A 145 12.40 8.60 -36.17
C ALA A 145 12.07 9.84 -37.04
N PRO A 146 10.78 10.13 -37.29
CA PRO A 146 10.37 11.28 -38.09
C PRO A 146 10.63 12.62 -37.39
N TYR A 147 10.62 12.66 -36.06
CA TYR A 147 10.97 13.83 -35.27
C TYR A 147 12.35 13.62 -34.64
N VAL A 148 13.37 14.27 -35.21
CA VAL A 148 14.75 14.20 -34.72
C VAL A 148 15.00 15.37 -33.78
N LEU A 149 15.33 15.08 -32.53
CA LEU A 149 15.72 16.08 -31.55
C LEU A 149 17.23 16.35 -31.63
N SER A 150 17.68 17.49 -31.12
CA SER A 150 19.12 17.71 -30.94
C SER A 150 19.66 16.74 -29.89
N ILE A 151 20.93 16.35 -30.02
CA ILE A 151 21.60 15.44 -29.09
C ILE A 151 21.49 15.91 -27.63
N ASP A 152 21.57 17.23 -27.40
CA ASP A 152 21.44 17.84 -26.08
C ASP A 152 20.03 17.67 -25.51
N LEU A 153 18.99 17.84 -26.34
CA LEU A 153 17.60 17.63 -25.92
C LEU A 153 17.31 16.15 -25.65
N GLU A 154 17.84 15.23 -26.47
CA GLU A 154 17.68 13.79 -26.21
C GLU A 154 18.30 13.40 -24.86
N ASN A 155 19.54 13.83 -24.59
CA ASN A 155 20.23 13.56 -23.32
C ASN A 155 19.49 14.17 -22.13
N LEU A 156 18.93 15.39 -22.30
CA LEU A 156 18.12 16.03 -21.28
C LEU A 156 16.85 15.22 -20.98
N PHE A 157 16.11 14.80 -22.01
CA PHE A 157 14.93 13.96 -21.83
C PHE A 157 15.25 12.63 -21.19
N PHE A 158 16.31 11.96 -21.64
CA PHE A 158 16.72 10.69 -21.08
C PHE A 158 17.02 10.82 -19.59
N THR A 159 17.74 11.87 -19.20
CA THR A 159 18.06 12.17 -17.79
C THR A 159 16.78 12.44 -16.98
N ILE A 160 15.87 13.29 -17.49
CA ILE A 160 14.60 13.58 -16.83
C ILE A 160 13.75 12.30 -16.69
N ASN A 161 13.67 11.48 -17.73
CA ASN A 161 12.88 10.26 -17.73
C ASN A 161 13.41 9.22 -16.75
N ILE A 162 14.73 9.10 -16.58
CA ILE A 162 15.32 8.28 -15.50
C ILE A 162 14.88 8.81 -14.13
N ILE A 163 14.95 10.11 -13.90
CA ILE A 163 14.54 10.73 -12.62
C ILE A 163 13.05 10.46 -12.36
N VAL A 164 12.20 10.60 -13.38
CA VAL A 164 10.75 10.29 -13.30
C VAL A 164 10.52 8.82 -12.97
N VAL A 165 11.23 7.89 -13.59
CA VAL A 165 11.14 6.45 -13.29
C VAL A 165 11.54 6.17 -11.84
N VAL A 166 12.71 6.65 -11.41
CA VAL A 166 13.19 6.46 -10.03
C VAL A 166 12.23 7.08 -9.01
N PHE A 167 11.73 8.28 -9.29
CA PHE A 167 10.74 8.96 -8.45
C PHE A 167 9.43 8.17 -8.37
N SER A 168 8.91 7.66 -9.50
CA SER A 168 7.68 6.87 -9.54
C SER A 168 7.79 5.56 -8.74
N LEU A 169 8.94 4.87 -8.82
CA LEU A 169 9.21 3.67 -8.05
C LEU A 169 9.36 3.97 -6.55
N SER A 170 9.95 5.11 -6.21
CA SER A 170 10.08 5.57 -4.83
C SER A 170 8.73 5.93 -4.24
N LEU A 171 7.86 6.58 -5.02
CA LEU A 171 6.48 6.91 -4.66
C LEU A 171 5.66 5.64 -4.43
N LEU A 172 5.79 4.66 -5.33
CA LEU A 172 5.17 3.35 -5.20
C LEU A 172 5.57 2.67 -3.88
N SER A 173 6.88 2.61 -3.61
CA SER A 173 7.43 2.01 -2.39
C SER A 173 6.95 2.73 -1.12
N TYR A 174 6.93 4.07 -1.14
CA TYR A 174 6.46 4.89 -0.03
C TYR A 174 5.00 4.61 0.31
N TYR A 175 4.09 4.65 -0.69
CA TYR A 175 2.67 4.41 -0.45
C TYR A 175 2.37 2.95 -0.08
N PHE A 176 3.08 2.00 -0.68
CA PHE A 176 2.97 0.60 -0.28
C PHE A 176 3.38 0.38 1.18
N SER A 177 4.47 1.01 1.62
CA SER A 177 4.95 0.93 3.00
C SER A 177 3.97 1.58 3.97
N ARG A 178 3.46 2.77 3.64
CA ARG A 178 2.42 3.47 4.43
C ARG A 178 1.14 2.66 4.56
N ALA A 179 0.66 2.07 3.46
CA ALA A 179 -0.55 1.28 3.46
C ALA A 179 -0.37 -0.05 4.19
N SER A 180 0.84 -0.64 4.15
CA SER A 180 1.16 -1.85 4.94
C SER A 180 1.22 -1.55 6.43
N TRP A 181 1.85 -0.45 6.84
CA TRP A 181 1.88 -0.01 8.23
C TRP A 181 0.46 0.25 8.76
N ALA A 182 -0.36 1.00 8.02
CA ALA A 182 -1.75 1.26 8.43
C ALA A 182 -2.56 -0.04 8.57
N ALA A 183 -2.36 -1.00 7.67
CA ALA A 183 -3.05 -2.28 7.71
C ALA A 183 -2.61 -3.15 8.90
N GLU A 184 -1.33 -3.07 9.30
CA GLU A 184 -0.75 -3.77 10.45
C GLU A 184 -1.20 -3.15 11.78
N THR A 185 -1.14 -1.83 11.90
CA THR A 185 -1.64 -1.09 13.06
C THR A 185 -3.11 -1.38 13.29
N TYR A 186 -3.92 -1.45 12.23
CA TYR A 186 -5.33 -1.81 12.34
C TYR A 186 -5.57 -3.21 12.94
N ILE A 187 -4.75 -4.21 12.58
CA ILE A 187 -4.81 -5.56 13.21
C ILE A 187 -4.43 -5.47 14.68
N SER A 188 -3.35 -4.75 14.96
CA SER A 188 -2.85 -4.60 16.32
C SER A 188 -3.94 -3.99 17.20
N HIS A 189 -4.65 -2.99 16.69
CA HIS A 189 -5.80 -2.41 17.36
C HIS A 189 -6.98 -3.37 17.51
N LEU A 190 -7.25 -4.25 16.53
CA LEU A 190 -8.29 -5.28 16.63
C LEU A 190 -7.90 -6.49 17.47
N SER A 191 -6.63 -6.64 17.84
CA SER A 191 -6.20 -7.70 18.73
C SER A 191 -6.94 -7.54 20.07
N GLN A 192 -7.61 -8.59 20.53
CA GLN A 192 -8.16 -8.68 21.88
C GLN A 192 -7.11 -9.17 22.89
N VAL A 193 -5.90 -9.49 22.44
CA VAL A 193 -4.85 -10.11 23.24
C VAL A 193 -3.72 -9.11 23.45
N ASP A 194 -3.23 -9.03 24.70
CA ASP A 194 -2.04 -8.29 25.08
C ASP A 194 -0.80 -9.03 24.54
N PRO A 195 0.03 -8.40 23.69
CA PRO A 195 1.15 -9.08 23.03
C PRO A 195 2.28 -9.47 24.01
N LEU A 196 2.35 -8.84 25.19
CA LEU A 196 3.39 -9.14 26.18
C LEU A 196 3.06 -10.41 26.96
N THR A 197 1.83 -10.51 27.45
CA THR A 197 1.41 -11.53 28.41
C THR A 197 0.55 -12.63 27.80
N GLY A 198 -0.03 -12.39 26.62
CA GLY A 198 -0.92 -13.33 25.93
C GLY A 198 -2.32 -13.44 26.55
N CYS A 199 -2.62 -12.71 27.62
CA CYS A 199 -3.98 -12.61 28.16
C CYS A 199 -4.81 -11.59 27.37
N LEU A 200 -6.10 -11.44 27.70
CA LEU A 200 -6.92 -10.43 27.06
C LEU A 200 -6.35 -9.03 27.36
N ASN A 201 -6.31 -8.14 26.39
CA ASN A 201 -6.09 -6.73 26.68
C ASN A 201 -7.39 -6.10 27.19
N ARG A 202 -7.35 -4.81 27.54
CA ARG A 202 -8.52 -4.07 27.99
C ARG A 202 -9.74 -4.23 27.07
N ARG A 203 -9.54 -4.15 25.74
CA ARG A 203 -10.62 -4.34 24.76
C ARG A 203 -11.21 -5.74 24.80
N GLY A 204 -10.35 -6.76 24.82
CA GLY A 204 -10.78 -8.16 24.96
C GLY A 204 -11.60 -8.38 26.24
N MET A 205 -11.17 -7.79 27.35
CA MET A 205 -11.91 -7.84 28.61
C MET A 205 -13.25 -7.10 28.56
N GLU A 206 -13.30 -5.91 27.93
CA GLU A 206 -14.55 -5.15 27.75
C GLU A 206 -15.58 -5.95 26.95
N GLU A 207 -15.16 -6.67 25.92
CA GLU A 207 -16.04 -7.53 25.11
C GLU A 207 -16.54 -8.75 25.88
N VAL A 208 -15.67 -9.42 26.64
CA VAL A 208 -16.06 -10.50 27.55
C VAL A 208 -17.09 -10.00 28.57
N LEU A 209 -16.84 -8.87 29.21
CA LEU A 209 -17.76 -8.29 30.20
C LEU A 209 -19.12 -7.93 29.60
N ALA A 210 -19.14 -7.43 28.36
CA ALA A 210 -20.39 -7.15 27.65
C ALA A 210 -21.19 -8.43 27.38
N ASN A 211 -20.53 -9.49 26.92
CA ASN A 211 -21.16 -10.78 26.64
C ASN A 211 -21.70 -11.45 27.91
N GLU A 212 -20.91 -11.45 28.99
CA GLU A 212 -21.31 -12.01 30.28
C GLU A 212 -22.49 -11.25 30.89
N ARG A 213 -22.57 -9.92 30.73
CA ARG A 213 -23.75 -9.15 31.18
C ARG A 213 -25.03 -9.59 30.48
N VAL A 214 -24.98 -9.82 29.17
CA VAL A 214 -26.13 -10.32 28.41
C VAL A 214 -26.49 -11.73 28.85
N HIS A 215 -25.50 -12.62 28.99
CA HIS A 215 -25.75 -14.00 29.39
C HIS A 215 -26.38 -14.10 30.79
N ASN A 216 -25.85 -13.36 31.77
CA ASN A 216 -26.37 -13.35 33.13
C ASN A 216 -27.79 -12.78 33.22
N SER A 217 -28.16 -11.85 32.33
CA SER A 217 -29.55 -11.35 32.26
C SER A 217 -30.58 -12.43 31.88
N ILE A 218 -30.11 -13.51 31.24
CA ILE A 218 -30.94 -14.64 30.78
C ILE A 218 -30.87 -15.80 31.79
N SER A 219 -29.68 -16.08 32.35
CA SER A 219 -29.44 -17.24 33.22
C SER A 219 -29.59 -16.99 34.72
N ASN A 220 -29.76 -15.72 35.15
CA ASN A 220 -29.74 -15.31 36.56
C ASN A 220 -28.45 -15.71 37.33
N ALA A 221 -27.34 -15.92 36.62
CA ALA A 221 -26.05 -16.20 37.24
C ALA A 221 -25.36 -14.92 37.75
N SER A 222 -24.46 -15.07 38.73
CA SER A 222 -23.73 -13.97 39.35
C SER A 222 -22.36 -13.77 38.70
N LEU A 223 -22.08 -12.57 38.20
CA LEU A 223 -20.78 -12.15 37.67
C LEU A 223 -19.93 -11.47 38.74
N GLY A 224 -18.68 -11.92 38.90
CA GLY A 224 -17.68 -11.25 39.74
C GLY A 224 -16.56 -10.65 38.89
N LEU A 225 -16.10 -9.44 39.23
CA LEU A 225 -14.94 -8.79 38.63
C LEU A 225 -13.90 -8.53 39.72
N LEU A 226 -12.68 -9.01 39.50
CA LEU A 226 -11.52 -8.74 40.34
C LEU A 226 -10.54 -7.86 39.56
N MET A 227 -10.22 -6.68 40.09
CA MET A 227 -9.15 -5.82 39.58
C MET A 227 -8.00 -5.84 40.58
N CYS A 228 -6.80 -6.15 40.10
CA CYS A 228 -5.57 -6.18 40.89
C CYS A 228 -4.50 -5.32 40.21
N ASP A 229 -3.63 -4.72 41.03
CA ASP A 229 -2.44 -3.99 40.57
C ASP A 229 -1.19 -4.62 41.18
N ILE A 230 -0.04 -4.47 40.52
CA ILE A 230 1.25 -4.97 41.04
C ILE A 230 1.87 -3.87 41.90
N ASP A 231 1.89 -4.08 43.21
CA ASP A 231 2.49 -3.15 44.16
C ASP A 231 3.97 -2.86 43.81
N ASP A 232 4.35 -1.59 43.90
CA ASP A 232 5.73 -1.13 43.68
C ASP A 232 6.34 -1.50 42.31
N PHE A 233 5.53 -1.81 41.28
CA PHE A 233 6.02 -2.22 39.96
C PHE A 233 6.99 -1.21 39.32
N LYS A 234 6.77 0.09 39.54
CA LYS A 234 7.71 1.14 39.08
C LYS A 234 9.11 0.97 39.67
N LYS A 235 9.24 0.63 40.96
CA LYS A 235 10.55 0.41 41.60
C LYS A 235 11.28 -0.78 40.98
N VAL A 236 10.55 -1.82 40.57
CA VAL A 236 11.12 -2.97 39.85
C VAL A 236 11.68 -2.52 38.50
N ASN A 237 10.92 -1.75 37.73
CA ASN A 237 11.41 -1.19 36.47
C ASN A 237 12.64 -0.29 36.65
N ASP A 238 12.62 0.59 37.66
CA ASP A 238 13.71 1.52 37.94
C ASP A 238 15.00 0.78 38.40
N SER A 239 14.86 -0.36 39.09
CA SER A 239 16.00 -1.11 39.66
C SER A 239 16.58 -2.15 38.69
N TYR A 240 15.74 -2.77 37.86
CA TYR A 240 16.13 -3.93 37.03
C TYR A 240 15.88 -3.72 35.52
N GLY A 241 15.33 -2.57 35.14
CA GLY A 241 15.01 -2.22 33.76
C GLY A 241 13.67 -2.79 33.29
N HIS A 242 13.11 -2.16 32.24
CA HIS A 242 11.82 -2.53 31.65
C HIS A 242 11.75 -3.99 31.20
N SER A 243 12.83 -4.53 30.62
CA SER A 243 12.88 -5.92 30.17
C SER A 243 12.70 -6.93 31.32
N PHE A 244 13.07 -6.57 32.55
CA PHE A 244 12.83 -7.39 33.74
C PHE A 244 11.39 -7.22 34.25
N GLY A 245 10.86 -6.01 34.25
CA GLY A 245 9.44 -5.77 34.53
C GLY A 245 8.50 -6.55 33.61
N ASP A 246 8.85 -6.65 32.33
CA ASP A 246 8.14 -7.47 31.35
C ASP A 246 8.10 -8.96 31.74
N GLN A 247 9.19 -9.49 32.31
CA GLN A 247 9.22 -10.87 32.82
C GLN A 247 8.33 -11.02 34.05
N VAL A 248 8.33 -10.04 34.95
CA VAL A 248 7.45 -10.03 36.13
C VAL A 248 5.97 -10.02 35.71
N LEU A 249 5.61 -9.25 34.69
CA LEU A 249 4.24 -9.23 34.14
C LEU A 249 3.84 -10.59 33.57
N LYS A 250 4.70 -11.21 32.75
CA LYS A 250 4.46 -12.56 32.20
C LYS A 250 4.28 -13.61 33.30
N GLU A 251 5.18 -13.61 34.29
CA GLU A 251 5.13 -14.56 35.41
C GLU A 251 3.88 -14.34 36.29
N THR A 252 3.46 -13.09 36.49
CA THR A 252 2.24 -12.77 37.25
C THR A 252 1.01 -13.34 36.57
N VAL A 253 0.85 -13.11 35.26
CA VAL A 253 -0.26 -13.65 34.47
C VAL A 253 -0.22 -15.19 34.46
N LEU A 254 0.97 -15.79 34.36
CA LEU A 254 1.13 -17.24 34.44
C LEU A 254 0.64 -17.79 35.78
N ARG A 255 1.05 -17.21 36.91
CA ARG A 255 0.64 -17.67 38.25
C ARG A 255 -0.84 -17.43 38.53
N MET A 256 -1.41 -16.34 38.02
CA MET A 256 -2.85 -16.12 38.14
C MET A 256 -3.62 -17.14 37.33
N SER A 257 -3.20 -17.44 36.09
CA SER A 257 -3.91 -18.39 35.23
C SER A 257 -3.93 -19.81 35.79
N THR A 258 -2.91 -20.24 36.54
CA THR A 258 -2.92 -21.55 37.21
C THR A 258 -3.84 -21.61 38.44
N ALA A 259 -4.20 -20.47 39.02
CA ALA A 259 -5.12 -20.37 40.14
C ALA A 259 -6.59 -20.18 39.72
N LEU A 260 -6.83 -19.80 38.45
CA LEU A 260 -8.14 -19.56 37.88
C LEU A 260 -8.79 -20.85 37.35
N ARG A 261 -10.13 -20.85 37.30
CA ARG A 261 -10.90 -21.94 36.69
C ARG A 261 -10.90 -21.81 35.17
N LEU A 262 -11.26 -22.88 34.47
CA LEU A 262 -11.37 -22.89 33.00
C LEU A 262 -12.35 -21.85 32.43
N THR A 263 -13.37 -21.45 33.20
CA THR A 263 -14.37 -20.47 32.79
C THR A 263 -13.95 -19.03 33.07
N ASP A 264 -12.93 -18.81 33.90
CA ASP A 264 -12.54 -17.49 34.32
C ASP A 264 -11.67 -16.84 33.23
N GLN A 265 -11.89 -15.55 32.99
CA GLN A 265 -11.14 -14.78 32.00
C GLN A 265 -10.17 -13.84 32.70
N ILE A 266 -8.94 -13.77 32.18
CA ILE A 266 -7.90 -12.88 32.68
C ILE A 266 -7.51 -11.90 31.58
N GLY A 267 -7.33 -10.64 31.97
CA GLY A 267 -6.81 -9.64 31.06
C GLY A 267 -6.07 -8.51 31.74
N ARG A 268 -5.18 -7.89 30.97
CA ARG A 268 -4.36 -6.76 31.37
C ARG A 268 -5.10 -5.47 31.04
N TRP A 269 -5.53 -4.77 32.09
CA TRP A 269 -6.31 -3.53 31.97
C TRP A 269 -5.47 -2.27 31.77
N GLY A 270 -4.22 -2.25 32.26
CA GLY A 270 -3.31 -1.11 32.19
C GLY A 270 -2.04 -1.42 31.38
N GLY A 271 -1.70 -0.54 30.44
CA GLY A 271 -0.52 -0.71 29.58
C GLY A 271 -0.34 0.30 28.44
N GLU A 272 -1.33 1.14 28.12
CA GLU A 272 -1.24 2.07 26.98
C GLU A 272 -0.50 3.39 27.26
N GLU A 273 -0.09 3.67 28.51
CA GLU A 273 0.27 5.05 28.92
C GLU A 273 1.72 5.26 29.38
N ASN A 274 2.58 4.23 29.43
CA ASN A 274 3.95 4.37 29.97
C ASN A 274 5.04 3.74 29.08
N SER A 275 4.94 3.91 27.76
CA SER A 275 6.07 3.75 26.83
C SER A 275 6.56 5.11 26.36
#